data_AF-E3RLM2-F1
#
_entry.id   AF-E3RLM2-F1
#
_cell.length_a   1.000
_cell.length_b   1.000
_cell.length_c   1.000
_cell.angle_alpha   90.00
_cell.angle_beta   90.00
_cell.angle_gamma   90.00
#
_symmetry.space_group_name_H-M   'P 1'
#
loop_
_entity.id
_entity.type
_entity.pdbx_description
1 polymer ?
#
loop_
_entity_poly.entity_id
_entity_poly.type
_entity_poly.pdbx_seq_one_letter_code
_entity_poly.pdbx_strand_id
1 'polypeptide(L)' 'MDPIEQAIEAIESRESGASFSYREVAKVFGVDRTTLSRRHQGKTRPRKDAQAAVYLLHER' A
#
# COMPACT_ATOMS: atom_id res chain seq x y z
N MET A 1 -5.02 11.73 9.52
CA MET A 1 -4.52 10.60 8.70
C MET A 1 -5.07 10.71 7.29
N ASP A 2 -4.28 10.35 6.27
CA ASP A 2 -4.75 10.23 4.88
C ASP A 2 -5.81 9.11 4.82
N PRO A 3 -6.99 9.31 4.20
CA PRO A 3 -7.99 8.26 4.00
C PRO A 3 -7.44 7.00 3.32
N ILE A 4 -6.42 7.16 2.45
CA ILE A 4 -5.75 6.02 1.82
C ILE A 4 -4.93 5.21 2.82
N GLU A 5 -4.26 5.87 3.76
CA GLU A 5 -3.46 5.19 4.81
C GLU A 5 -4.38 4.43 5.77
N GLN A 6 -5.51 5.03 6.17
CA GLN A 6 -6.53 4.34 6.98
C GLN A 6 -7.11 3.11 6.28
N ALA A 7 -7.34 3.21 4.97
CA ALA A 7 -7.82 2.08 4.18
C ALA A 7 -6.78 0.96 4.04
N ILE A 8 -5.48 1.29 4.00
CA ILE A 8 -4.39 0.31 4.01
C ILE A 8 -4.29 -0.37 5.38
N GLU A 9 -4.31 0.39 6.46
CA GLU A 9 -4.28 -0.13 7.83
C GLU A 9 -5.46 -1.06 8.11
N ALA A 10 -6.66 -0.72 7.62
CA ALA A 10 -7.84 -1.58 7.72
C ALA A 10 -7.71 -2.89 6.94
N ILE A 11 -6.94 -2.91 5.85
CA ILE A 11 -6.63 -4.13 5.09
C ILE A 11 -5.58 -4.96 5.82
N GLU A 12 -4.52 -4.33 6.33
CA GLU A 12 -3.41 -4.99 7.03
C GLU A 12 -3.81 -5.51 8.42
N SER A 13 -4.75 -4.84 9.08
CA SER A 13 -5.32 -5.26 10.37
C SER A 13 -6.36 -6.39 10.22
N ARG A 14 -6.80 -6.73 9.01
CA ARG A 14 -7.64 -7.92 8.81
C ARG A 14 -6.79 -9.17 9.00
N GLU A 15 -7.36 -10.14 9.69
CA GLU A 15 -6.71 -11.42 9.96
C GLU A 15 -6.20 -12.06 8.66
N SER A 16 -4.94 -12.49 8.68
CA SER A 16 -4.26 -13.14 7.56
C SER A 16 -5.05 -14.35 7.08
N GLY A 17 -5.76 -14.21 5.95
CA GLY A 17 -6.61 -15.25 5.37
C GLY A 17 -8.08 -14.85 5.19
N ALA A 18 -8.53 -13.76 5.81
CA ALA A 18 -9.85 -13.20 5.54
C ALA A 18 -9.90 -12.58 4.13
N SER A 19 -10.80 -13.07 3.28
CA SER A 19 -11.01 -12.47 1.97
C SER A 19 -11.57 -11.05 2.11
N PHE A 20 -11.06 -10.11 1.30
CA PHE A 20 -11.54 -8.73 1.28
C PHE A 20 -11.61 -8.19 -0.15
N SER A 21 -12.54 -7.27 -0.39
CA SER A 21 -12.63 -6.55 -1.65
C SER A 21 -12.10 -5.14 -1.49
N TYR A 22 -11.13 -4.75 -2.34
CA TYR A 22 -10.67 -3.36 -2.43
C TYR A 22 -11.82 -2.38 -2.72
N ARG A 23 -12.90 -2.83 -3.37
CA ARG A 23 -14.05 -1.97 -3.70
C ARG A 23 -14.86 -1.62 -2.46
N GLU A 24 -15.01 -2.57 -1.54
CA GLU A 24 -15.73 -2.38 -0.28
C GLU A 24 -14.95 -1.45 0.64
N VAL A 25 -13.66 -1.73 0.82
CA VAL A 25 -12.77 -0.88 1.62
C VAL A 25 -12.73 0.54 1.04
N ALA A 26 -12.56 0.68 -0.27
CA ALA A 26 -12.55 1.98 -0.93
C ALA A 26 -13.86 2.77 -0.70
N LYS A 27 -15.01 2.09 -0.72
CA LYS A 27 -16.31 2.73 -0.47
C LYS A 27 -16.46 3.18 0.99
N VAL A 28 -15.97 2.40 1.95
CA VAL A 28 -16.02 2.73 3.38
C VAL A 28 -15.21 4.00 3.68
N PHE A 29 -14.00 4.10 3.10
CA PHE A 29 -13.10 5.22 3.33
C PHE A 29 -13.24 6.37 2.32
N GLY A 30 -14.15 6.23 1.35
CA GLY A 30 -14.38 7.26 0.31
C GLY A 30 -13.19 7.49 -0.62
N VAL A 31 -12.36 6.47 -0.85
CA VAL A 31 -11.12 6.57 -1.65
C VAL A 31 -11.24 5.90 -3.00
N ASP A 32 -10.36 6.26 -3.93
CA ASP A 32 -10.27 5.56 -5.21
C ASP A 32 -9.68 4.15 -5.04
N ARG A 33 -10.40 3.14 -5.55
CA ARG A 33 -10.02 1.72 -5.47
C ARG A 33 -8.71 1.42 -6.19
N THR A 34 -8.41 2.10 -7.30
CA THR A 34 -7.16 1.86 -8.06
C THR A 34 -5.96 2.44 -7.32
N THR A 35 -6.12 3.58 -6.65
CA THR A 35 -5.10 4.19 -5.81
C THR A 35 -4.82 3.33 -4.58
N LEU A 36 -5.88 2.88 -3.89
CA LEU A 36 -5.77 1.98 -2.74
C LEU A 36 -5.02 0.69 -3.09
N SER A 37 -5.43 0.02 -4.18
CA SER A 37 -4.79 -1.22 -4.62
C SER A 37 -3.32 -1.02 -5.02
N ARG A 38 -2.98 0.08 -5.71
CA ARG A 38 -1.59 0.37 -6.11
C ARG A 38 -0.69 0.67 -4.92
N ARG A 39 -1.20 1.38 -3.91
CA ARG A 39 -0.41 1.74 -2.71
C ARG A 39 -0.25 0.55 -1.76
N HIS A 40 -1.30 -0.23 -1.52
CA HIS A 40 -1.22 -1.47 -0.74
C HIS A 40 -0.29 -2.51 -1.38
N GLN A 41 -0.29 -2.66 -2.71
CA GLN A 41 0.62 -3.59 -3.40
C GLN A 41 2.06 -3.08 -3.55
N GLY A 42 2.41 -1.91 -2.98
CA GLY A 42 3.74 -1.31 -3.13
C GLY A 42 4.11 -0.94 -4.58
N LYS A 43 3.13 -0.92 -5.51
CA LYS A 43 3.35 -0.59 -6.93
C LYS A 43 3.63 0.88 -7.17
N THR A 44 3.32 1.73 -6.18
CA THR A 44 3.75 3.13 -6.16
C THR A 44 4.92 3.23 -5.19
N ARG A 45 6.14 2.99 -5.68
CA ARG A 45 7.34 3.29 -4.89
C ARG A 45 7.36 4.78 -4.60
N PRO A 46 7.53 5.21 -3.35
CA PRO A 46 7.85 6.60 -3.06
C PRO A 46 9.12 6.96 -3.84
N ARG A 47 9.15 8.13 -4.48
CA ARG A 47 10.38 8.70 -5.08
C ARG A 47 11.52 8.96 -4.06
N LYS A 48 11.36 8.54 -2.80
CA LYS A 48 12.36 8.60 -1.73
C LYS A 48 13.30 7.38 -1.68
N ASP A 49 13.02 6.30 -2.43
CA ASP A 49 13.90 5.13 -2.52
C ASP A 49 14.77 5.10 -3.79
N ALA A 50 14.91 6.23 -4.49
CA ALA A 50 15.95 6.38 -5.52
C ALA A 50 17.36 6.63 -4.91
N GLN A 51 17.51 6.52 -3.59
CA GLN A 51 18.81 6.60 -2.90
C GLN A 51 19.16 5.37 -2.04
N ALA A 52 18.24 4.41 -1.85
CA ALA A 52 18.48 3.22 -1.03
C ALA A 52 18.55 1.90 -1.83
N ALA A 53 18.54 1.95 -3.17
CA ALA A 53 18.83 0.82 -4.05
C ALA A 53 20.17 0.96 -4.80
N VAL A 54 21.12 1.72 -4.23
CA VAL A 54 22.51 1.82 -4.73
C VAL A 54 23.51 1.15 -3.77
N TYR A 55 23.12 0.74 -2.56
CA TYR A 55 24.08 0.29 -1.52
C TYR A 55 24.08 -1.22 -1.18
N LEU A 56 23.52 -2.09 -2.02
CA LEU A 56 23.76 -3.56 -1.92
C LEU A 56 24.28 -4.18 -3.22
N LEU A 57 25.03 -3.39 -4.00
CA LEU A 57 25.94 -3.89 -5.05
C LEU A 57 27.37 -3.36 -4.80
N HIS A 58 27.90 -3.56 -3.59
CA HIS A 58 29.34 -3.57 -3.35
C HIS A 58 29.69 -4.72 -2.40
N GLU A 59 29.83 -5.90 -2.98
CA GLU A 59 30.97 -6.76 -2.67
C GLU A 59 31.73 -7.01 -3.98
N ARG A 60 32.58 -6.03 -4.31
CA ARG A 60 34.02 -6.22 -4.31
C ARG A 60 34.68 -5.05 -3.63
#